data_AF-A0A5N9AR49-F1
#
_entry.id   AF-A0A5N9AR49-F1
#
_cell.length_a   1.000
_cell.length_b   1.000
_cell.length_c   1.000
_cell.angle_alpha   90.00
_cell.angle_beta   90.00
_cell.angle_gamma   90.00
#
_symmetry.space_group_name_H-M   'P 1'
#
loop_
_entity.id
_entity.type
_entity.pdbx_description
1 polymer ?
#
loop_
_entity_poly.entity_id
_entity_poly.type
_entity_poly.pdbx_seq_one_letter_code
_entity_poly.pdbx_strand_id
1 'polypeptide(L)'
;MVASKHRNYLTIVDGKQRIFRPVGDHYDVLEFQRYEYTAEETEKVSKLIRDELSEDLISKDIKEKYPPDHPRWKYPFFGYCVPATFTMLYLMNTAVLEPMRGEDSGGEGHWWLRDKLTREKYDLTSDQFSTPGELEAVYATGHPKGYYGLKEAPASQFFELIQKVQPASKRFKASDPHESLGSLGFL
;
A
#
# COMPACT_ATOMS: atom_id res chain seq x y z
N MET A 1 0.96 -16.62 13.79
CA MET A 1 0.77 -15.34 13.07
C MET A 1 0.32 -15.67 11.66
N VAL A 2 -0.74 -15.04 11.16
CA VAL A 2 -1.18 -15.23 9.77
C VAL A 2 -0.36 -14.27 8.90
N ALA A 3 0.45 -14.80 8.00
CA ALA A 3 1.18 -13.98 7.04
C ALA A 3 0.19 -13.26 6.11
N SER A 4 0.50 -12.02 5.73
CA SER A 4 -0.31 -11.30 4.74
C SER A 4 -0.38 -12.07 3.42
N LYS A 5 -1.57 -12.04 2.81
CA LYS A 5 -1.92 -12.70 1.55
C LYS A 5 -1.73 -11.81 0.33
N HIS A 6 -1.10 -10.63 0.45
CA HIS A 6 -0.88 -9.69 -0.66
C HIS A 6 -0.30 -10.36 -1.93
N ARG A 7 0.56 -11.37 -1.78
CA ARG A 7 1.16 -12.09 -2.92
C ARG A 7 0.15 -12.87 -3.77
N ASN A 8 -1.01 -13.21 -3.21
CA ASN A 8 -2.08 -13.86 -3.97
C ASN A 8 -2.67 -12.92 -5.04
N TYR A 9 -2.34 -11.64 -4.97
CA TYR A 9 -2.79 -10.60 -5.91
C TYR A 9 -1.65 -10.12 -6.82
N LEU A 10 -0.51 -10.80 -6.82
CA LEU A 10 0.60 -10.56 -7.74
C LEU A 10 0.67 -11.71 -8.76
N THR A 11 0.88 -11.36 -10.03
CA THR A 11 1.13 -12.34 -11.09
C THR A 11 2.14 -11.79 -12.10
N ILE A 12 2.74 -12.69 -12.87
CA ILE A 12 3.59 -12.34 -14.01
C ILE A 12 2.93 -12.91 -15.25
N VAL A 13 2.73 -12.06 -16.26
CA VAL A 13 2.19 -12.47 -17.57
C VAL A 13 3.07 -11.84 -18.64
N ASP A 14 3.58 -12.66 -19.56
CA ASP A 14 4.52 -12.23 -20.62
C ASP A 14 5.74 -11.45 -20.07
N GLY A 15 6.27 -11.90 -18.93
CA GLY A 15 7.40 -11.28 -18.25
C GLY A 15 7.09 -9.97 -17.51
N LYS A 16 5.83 -9.53 -17.50
CA LYS A 16 5.40 -8.26 -16.87
C LYS A 16 4.71 -8.51 -15.54
N GLN A 17 5.12 -7.76 -14.52
CA GLN A 17 4.52 -7.82 -13.18
C GLN A 17 3.13 -7.17 -13.21
N ARG A 18 2.18 -7.80 -12.53
CA ARG A 18 0.81 -7.29 -12.38
C ARG A 18 0.34 -7.39 -10.94
N ILE A 19 -0.35 -6.36 -10.46
CA ILE A 19 -1.28 -6.49 -9.34
C ILE A 19 -2.71 -6.54 -9.89
N PHE A 20 -3.59 -7.24 -9.20
CA PHE A 20 -5.00 -7.30 -9.58
C PHE A 20 -5.93 -7.32 -8.36
N ARG A 21 -7.16 -6.86 -8.56
CA ARG A 21 -8.24 -6.96 -7.56
C ARG A 21 -9.54 -7.39 -8.25
N PRO A 22 -10.38 -8.21 -7.59
CA PRO A 22 -11.72 -8.49 -8.09
C PRO A 22 -12.60 -7.25 -8.01
N VAL A 23 -13.41 -7.03 -9.05
CA VAL A 23 -14.42 -5.96 -9.15
C VAL A 23 -15.67 -6.55 -9.80
N GLY A 24 -16.64 -6.99 -8.98
CA GLY A 24 -17.84 -7.65 -9.49
C GLY A 24 -17.50 -8.96 -10.24
N ASP A 25 -17.76 -8.97 -11.54
CA ASP A 25 -17.57 -10.11 -12.46
C ASP A 25 -16.23 -10.08 -13.22
N HIS A 26 -15.39 -9.09 -12.96
CA HIS A 26 -14.12 -8.88 -13.66
C HIS A 26 -13.00 -8.50 -12.68
N TYR A 27 -11.83 -8.23 -13.24
CA TYR A 27 -10.65 -7.77 -12.51
C TYR A 27 -10.22 -6.40 -12.97
N ASP A 28 -9.80 -5.57 -12.01
CA ASP A 28 -9.02 -4.36 -12.25
C ASP A 28 -7.56 -4.75 -12.09
N VAL A 29 -6.77 -4.59 -13.15
CA VAL A 29 -5.41 -5.08 -13.28
C VAL A 29 -4.49 -3.91 -13.58
N LEU A 30 -3.35 -3.85 -12.89
CA LEU A 30 -2.30 -2.88 -13.14
C LEU A 30 -1.00 -3.62 -13.46
N GLU A 31 -0.50 -3.42 -14.67
CA GLU A 31 0.83 -3.82 -15.09
C GLU A 31 1.84 -2.71 -14.73
N PHE A 32 2.88 -3.06 -13.98
CA PHE A 32 3.83 -2.10 -13.40
C PHE A 32 5.21 -2.75 -13.24
N GLN A 33 6.20 -1.97 -12.79
CA GLN A 33 7.53 -2.49 -12.46
C GLN A 33 7.74 -2.54 -10.96
N ARG A 34 8.40 -3.59 -10.47
CA ARG A 34 8.85 -3.65 -9.08
C ARG A 34 10.31 -3.21 -9.02
N TYR A 35 10.66 -2.45 -8.00
CA TYR A 35 12.01 -2.00 -7.73
C TYR A 35 12.76 -3.07 -6.94
N GLU A 36 14.06 -3.22 -7.20
CA GLU A 36 14.89 -4.12 -6.40
C GLU A 36 14.93 -3.68 -4.94
N TYR A 37 14.92 -4.65 -4.02
CA TYR A 37 14.92 -4.37 -2.59
C TYR A 37 16.35 -4.12 -2.09
N THR A 38 16.80 -2.88 -2.26
CA THR A 38 18.04 -2.33 -1.72
C THR A 38 17.72 -1.11 -0.87
N ALA A 39 18.66 -0.68 0.00
CA ALA A 39 18.48 0.53 0.80
C ALA A 39 18.25 1.77 -0.08
N GLU A 40 19.01 1.90 -1.17
CA GLU A 40 18.90 3.03 -2.12
C GLU A 40 17.53 3.08 -2.81
N GLU A 41 17.07 1.96 -3.37
CA GLU A 41 15.77 1.91 -4.05
C GLU A 41 14.61 2.04 -3.05
N THR A 42 14.77 1.50 -1.83
CA THR A 42 13.77 1.64 -0.77
C THR A 42 13.59 3.11 -0.37
N GLU A 43 14.70 3.85 -0.18
CA GLU A 43 14.67 5.28 0.14
C GLU A 43 14.08 6.11 -1.02
N LYS A 44 14.53 5.83 -2.24
CA LYS A 44 14.03 6.50 -3.45
C LYS A 44 12.53 6.31 -3.62
N VAL A 45 12.03 5.08 -3.48
CA VAL A 45 10.59 4.78 -3.64
C VAL A 45 9.78 5.32 -2.47
N SER A 46 10.32 5.31 -1.25
CA SER A 46 9.72 5.98 -0.09
C SER A 46 9.45 7.46 -0.39
N LYS A 47 10.44 8.15 -0.97
CA LYS A 47 10.32 9.55 -1.36
C LYS A 47 9.29 9.76 -2.47
N LEU A 48 9.34 8.96 -3.54
CA LEU A 48 8.37 9.03 -4.64
C LEU A 48 6.93 8.81 -4.15
N ILE A 49 6.71 7.85 -3.26
CA ILE A 49 5.39 7.59 -2.68
C ILE A 49 4.93 8.83 -1.91
N ARG A 50 5.76 9.38 -1.03
CA ARG A 50 5.43 10.54 -0.19
C ARG A 50 5.12 11.79 -1.03
N ASP A 51 5.87 12.02 -2.11
CA ASP A 51 5.66 13.15 -3.03
C ASP A 51 4.32 13.06 -3.78
N GLU A 52 3.77 11.85 -3.96
CA GLU A 52 2.52 11.59 -4.67
C GLU A 52 1.30 11.36 -3.75
N LEU A 53 1.47 11.47 -2.43
CA LEU A 53 0.35 11.39 -1.48
C LEU A 53 -0.54 12.64 -1.60
N SER A 54 -1.79 12.44 -2.01
CA SER A 54 -2.75 13.51 -2.26
C SER A 54 -4.17 13.15 -1.81
N GLU A 55 -5.01 14.16 -1.62
CA GLU A 55 -6.29 14.04 -0.89
C GLU A 55 -7.28 13.00 -1.42
N ASP A 56 -7.18 12.64 -2.70
CA ASP A 56 -7.95 11.58 -3.36
C ASP A 56 -7.64 10.17 -2.83
N LEU A 57 -6.47 9.96 -2.23
CA LEU A 57 -6.03 8.68 -1.68
C LEU A 57 -6.55 8.44 -0.25
N ILE A 58 -7.07 9.47 0.42
CA ILE A 58 -7.65 9.35 1.76
C ILE A 58 -9.02 8.68 1.63
N SER A 59 -9.23 7.59 2.39
CA SER A 59 -10.48 6.85 2.35
C SER A 59 -11.66 7.70 2.86
N LYS A 60 -12.86 7.39 2.36
CA LYS A 60 -14.11 8.01 2.82
C LYS A 60 -14.28 7.86 4.33
N ASP A 61 -14.00 6.67 4.86
CA ASP A 61 -14.12 6.37 6.30
C ASP A 61 -13.25 7.28 7.16
N ILE A 62 -12.02 7.61 6.71
CA ILE A 62 -11.15 8.55 7.43
C ILE A 62 -11.73 9.97 7.37
N LYS A 63 -12.22 10.42 6.21
CA LYS A 63 -12.85 11.74 6.07
C LYS A 63 -14.14 11.87 6.89
N GLU A 64 -14.89 10.77 7.06
CA GLU A 64 -16.10 10.73 7.88
C GLU A 64 -15.78 10.69 9.38
N LYS A 65 -14.78 9.92 9.79
CA LYS A 65 -14.35 9.80 11.18
C LYS A 65 -13.69 11.09 11.70
N TYR A 66 -12.96 11.79 10.83
CA TYR A 66 -12.22 12.99 11.17
C TYR A 66 -12.72 14.16 10.32
N PRO A 67 -13.66 14.99 10.84
CA PRO A 67 -14.20 16.11 10.09
C PRO A 67 -13.11 17.12 9.70
N PRO A 68 -13.32 17.98 8.69
CA PRO A 68 -12.27 18.84 8.12
C PRO A 68 -11.54 19.77 9.11
N ASP A 69 -12.18 20.13 10.22
CA ASP A 69 -11.64 20.95 11.30
C ASP A 69 -10.92 20.15 12.40
N HIS A 70 -10.89 18.82 12.29
CA HIS A 70 -10.27 17.96 13.29
C HIS A 70 -8.77 18.23 13.41
N PRO A 71 -8.21 18.36 14.63
CA PRO A 71 -6.82 18.78 14.83
C PRO A 71 -5.77 17.83 14.28
N ARG A 72 -6.12 16.59 13.91
CA ARG A 72 -5.18 15.66 13.26
C ARG A 72 -4.80 16.06 11.84
N TRP A 73 -5.65 16.80 11.13
CA TRP A 73 -5.38 17.25 9.76
C TRP A 73 -4.16 18.19 9.65
N LYS A 74 -3.69 18.77 10.75
CA LYS A 74 -2.47 19.58 10.78
C LYS A 74 -1.18 18.74 10.68
N TYR A 75 -1.26 17.44 10.93
CA TYR A 75 -0.08 16.57 10.90
C TYR A 75 0.14 15.99 9.50
N PRO A 76 1.36 16.08 8.94
CA PRO A 76 1.66 15.52 7.63
C PRO A 76 1.28 14.05 7.51
N PHE A 77 0.79 13.66 6.34
CA PHE A 77 0.45 12.27 6.01
C PHE A 77 -0.61 11.59 6.91
N PHE A 78 -1.35 12.35 7.71
CA PHE A 78 -2.51 11.81 8.42
C PHE A 78 -3.53 11.23 7.43
N GLY A 79 -3.94 9.98 7.67
CA GLY A 79 -4.88 9.26 6.81
C GLY A 79 -4.25 8.48 5.65
N TYR A 80 -2.93 8.54 5.47
CA TYR A 80 -2.23 7.93 4.34
C TYR A 80 -1.47 6.63 4.67
N CYS A 81 -1.43 6.20 5.93
CA CYS A 81 -0.62 5.05 6.35
C CYS A 81 -0.96 3.77 5.57
N VAL A 82 -2.25 3.54 5.27
CA VAL A 82 -2.72 2.40 4.49
C VAL A 82 -2.23 2.47 3.03
N PRO A 83 -2.58 3.48 2.21
CA PRO A 83 -2.12 3.54 0.83
C PRO A 83 -0.58 3.58 0.71
N ALA A 84 0.12 4.30 1.60
CA ALA A 84 1.58 4.36 1.57
C ALA A 84 2.22 2.99 1.85
N THR A 85 1.80 2.31 2.93
CA THR A 85 2.36 1.00 3.34
C THR A 85 2.16 -0.06 2.28
N PHE A 86 0.92 -0.20 1.78
CA PHE A 86 0.62 -1.28 0.83
C PHE A 86 1.15 -0.98 -0.57
N THR A 87 1.22 0.28 -0.99
CA THR A 87 1.88 0.63 -2.25
C THR A 87 3.37 0.29 -2.21
N MET A 88 4.06 0.65 -1.12
CA MET A 88 5.47 0.27 -0.93
C MET A 88 5.65 -1.25 -0.96
N LEU A 89 4.74 -2.01 -0.34
CA LEU A 89 4.79 -3.47 -0.31
C LEU A 89 4.72 -4.10 -1.70
N TYR A 90 3.85 -3.57 -2.57
CA TYR A 90 3.72 -4.06 -3.94
C TYR A 90 4.89 -3.62 -4.83
N LEU A 91 5.38 -2.40 -4.65
CA LEU A 91 6.49 -1.83 -5.43
C LEU A 91 7.85 -2.49 -5.15
N MET A 92 8.10 -2.99 -3.93
CA MET A 92 9.39 -3.62 -3.60
C MET A 92 9.44 -5.08 -4.04
N ASN A 93 10.43 -5.45 -4.86
CA ASN A 93 10.70 -6.81 -5.32
C ASN A 93 11.38 -7.65 -4.23
N THR A 94 10.61 -8.06 -3.23
CA THR A 94 11.14 -8.85 -2.12
C THR A 94 10.09 -9.75 -1.51
N ALA A 95 10.59 -10.80 -0.85
CA ALA A 95 9.80 -11.70 -0.04
C ALA A 95 9.94 -11.45 1.48
N VAL A 96 10.80 -10.52 1.90
CA VAL A 96 11.13 -10.35 3.33
C VAL A 96 10.39 -9.23 4.03
N LEU A 97 9.74 -8.32 3.29
CA LEU A 97 8.85 -7.32 3.88
C LEU A 97 7.54 -7.94 4.35
N GLU A 98 7.06 -7.50 5.51
CA GLU A 98 5.73 -7.80 6.03
C GLU A 98 5.02 -6.52 6.48
N PRO A 99 3.72 -6.38 6.20
CA PRO A 99 2.91 -5.31 6.77
C PRO A 99 2.68 -5.53 8.26
N MET A 100 2.85 -4.45 9.00
CA MET A 100 2.66 -4.36 10.43
C MET A 100 1.49 -3.43 10.72
N ARG A 101 0.74 -3.73 11.80
CA ARG A 101 -0.25 -2.80 12.35
C ARG A 101 -0.09 -2.69 13.85
N GLY A 102 -0.08 -1.44 14.32
CA GLY A 102 -0.20 -1.06 15.73
C GLY A 102 -1.44 -0.22 15.94
N GLU A 103 -1.72 0.11 17.19
CA GLU A 103 -2.82 0.99 17.59
C GLU A 103 -2.35 2.06 18.56
N ASP A 104 -2.88 3.26 18.43
CA ASP A 104 -2.72 4.32 19.43
C ASP A 104 -3.62 4.06 20.65
N SER A 105 -3.51 4.91 21.69
CA SER A 105 -4.30 4.76 22.92
C SER A 105 -5.81 4.88 22.70
N GLY A 106 -6.24 5.44 21.56
CA GLY A 106 -7.64 5.53 21.14
C GLY A 106 -8.10 4.36 20.27
N GLY A 107 -7.23 3.38 20.02
CA GLY A 107 -7.50 2.24 19.15
C GLY A 107 -7.39 2.55 17.65
N GLU A 108 -6.90 3.75 17.26
CA GLU A 108 -6.70 4.07 15.85
C GLU A 108 -5.51 3.26 15.31
N GLY A 109 -5.71 2.60 14.18
CA GLY A 109 -4.71 1.72 13.60
C GLY A 109 -3.69 2.49 12.77
N HIS A 110 -2.42 2.16 12.93
CA HIS A 110 -1.34 2.65 12.06
C HIS A 110 -0.59 1.50 11.40
N TRP A 111 -0.16 1.74 10.16
CA TRP A 111 0.44 0.74 9.29
C TRP A 111 1.84 1.15 8.88
N TRP A 112 2.75 0.18 8.85
CA TRP A 112 4.11 0.32 8.33
C TRP A 112 4.60 -1.02 7.78
N LEU A 113 5.73 -1.03 7.09
CA LEU A 113 6.41 -2.28 6.71
C LEU A 113 7.54 -2.61 7.67
N ARG A 114 7.79 -3.90 7.87
CA ARG A 114 8.96 -4.38 8.59
C ARG A 114 9.72 -5.39 7.76
N ASP A 115 11.03 -5.30 7.74
CA ASP A 115 11.88 -6.39 7.28
C ASP A 115 11.85 -7.53 8.30
N LYS A 116 11.41 -8.72 7.88
CA LYS A 116 11.30 -9.89 8.76
C LYS A 116 12.63 -10.33 9.36
N LEU A 117 13.74 -10.12 8.65
CA LEU A 117 15.08 -10.56 9.02
C LEU A 117 15.77 -9.52 9.91
N THR A 118 15.84 -8.26 9.48
CA THR A 118 16.57 -7.20 10.19
C THR A 118 15.74 -6.51 11.27
N ARG A 119 14.40 -6.65 11.20
CA ARG A 119 13.42 -5.95 12.06
C ARG A 119 13.36 -4.44 11.83
N GLU A 120 14.02 -3.95 10.79
CA GLU A 120 13.95 -2.56 10.36
C GLU A 120 12.51 -2.18 9.99
N LYS A 121 12.11 -0.96 10.36
CA LYS A 121 10.77 -0.41 10.10
C LYS A 121 10.86 0.59 8.96
N TYR A 122 9.97 0.45 7.98
CA TYR A 122 9.75 1.42 6.92
C TYR A 122 8.35 2.02 7.10
N ASP A 123 8.31 3.18 7.75
CA ASP A 123 7.10 3.95 8.00
C ASP A 123 7.15 5.27 7.25
N LEU A 124 6.46 5.32 6.11
CA LEU A 124 6.45 6.47 5.23
C LEU A 124 5.60 7.62 5.78
N THR A 125 4.79 7.37 6.81
CA THR A 125 3.83 8.33 7.36
C THR A 125 4.01 8.52 8.86
N SER A 126 5.22 8.27 9.39
CA SER A 126 5.57 8.49 10.80
C SER A 126 5.34 9.93 11.25
N ASP A 127 5.44 10.89 10.32
CA ASP A 127 5.27 12.32 10.60
C ASP A 127 3.82 12.71 10.94
N GLN A 128 2.87 11.79 10.83
CA GLN A 128 1.48 12.01 11.26
C GLN A 128 1.31 12.04 12.78
N PHE A 129 2.33 11.61 13.52
CA PHE A 129 2.32 11.58 14.98
C PHE A 129 2.93 12.84 15.55
N SER A 130 2.30 13.35 16.61
CA SER A 130 2.65 14.65 17.18
C SER A 130 3.95 14.60 17.99
N THR A 131 4.29 13.43 18.54
CA THR A 131 5.46 13.21 19.37
C THR A 131 6.08 11.83 19.11
N PRO A 132 7.40 11.67 19.32
CA PRO A 132 8.04 10.36 19.22
C PRO A 132 7.44 9.32 20.18
N GLY A 133 7.01 9.75 21.38
CA GLY A 133 6.41 8.84 22.36
C GLY A 133 5.07 8.23 21.91
N GLU A 134 4.26 9.01 21.17
CA GLU A 134 3.02 8.52 20.57
C GLU A 134 3.29 7.43 19.53
N LEU A 135 4.25 7.68 18.63
CA LEU A 135 4.66 6.72 17.60
C LEU A 135 5.25 5.44 18.21
N GLU A 136 6.12 5.56 19.21
CA GLU A 136 6.72 4.39 19.87
C GLU A 136 5.67 3.55 20.62
N ALA A 137 4.65 4.19 21.23
CA ALA A 137 3.53 3.47 21.84
C ALA A 137 2.74 2.65 20.80
N VAL A 138 2.54 3.20 19.60
CA VAL A 138 1.92 2.49 18.47
C VAL A 138 2.79 1.33 18.00
N TYR A 139 4.11 1.53 17.85
CA TYR A 139 5.02 0.46 17.46
C TYR A 139 5.08 -0.66 18.48
N ALA A 140 4.98 -0.36 19.77
CA ALA A 140 4.99 -1.35 20.85
C ALA A 140 3.78 -2.31 20.79
N THR A 141 2.65 -1.88 20.24
CA THR A 141 1.46 -2.73 20.02
C THR A 141 1.47 -3.46 18.67
N GLY A 142 2.51 -3.23 17.87
CA GLY A 142 2.66 -3.69 16.50
C GLY A 142 2.73 -5.21 16.33
N HIS A 143 1.87 -5.76 15.49
CA HIS A 143 1.91 -7.16 15.07
C HIS A 143 1.74 -7.30 13.54
N PRO A 144 2.28 -8.38 12.92
CA PRO A 144 2.05 -8.64 11.50
C PRO A 144 0.55 -8.77 11.21
N LYS A 145 0.08 -8.05 10.20
CA LYS A 145 -1.33 -8.06 9.81
C LYS A 145 -1.47 -7.83 8.31
N GLY A 146 -2.34 -8.59 7.65
CA GLY A 146 -2.69 -8.38 6.24
C GLY A 146 -3.68 -7.25 6.04
N TYR A 147 -3.83 -6.75 4.81
CA TYR A 147 -4.79 -5.68 4.50
C TYR A 147 -6.22 -6.08 4.90
N TYR A 148 -6.95 -5.17 5.52
CA TYR A 148 -8.29 -5.45 6.08
C TYR A 148 -9.40 -5.59 5.02
N GLY A 149 -9.10 -5.34 3.74
CA GLY A 149 -10.04 -5.55 2.64
C GLY A 149 -10.50 -7.01 2.51
N LEU A 150 -11.59 -7.22 1.74
CA LEU A 150 -12.15 -8.55 1.53
C LEU A 150 -11.09 -9.52 0.99
N LYS A 151 -10.80 -10.59 1.76
CA LYS A 151 -9.72 -11.57 1.48
C LYS A 151 -8.32 -10.95 1.32
N GLU A 152 -8.12 -9.73 1.82
CA GLU A 152 -6.92 -8.89 1.64
C GLU A 152 -6.72 -8.38 0.20
N ALA A 153 -7.78 -8.33 -0.62
CA ALA A 153 -7.70 -7.78 -1.97
C ALA A 153 -7.24 -6.31 -1.95
N PRO A 154 -6.29 -5.92 -2.82
CA PRO A 154 -5.76 -4.56 -2.83
C PRO A 154 -6.85 -3.54 -3.15
N ALA A 155 -6.73 -2.35 -2.54
CA ALA A 155 -7.66 -1.25 -2.76
C ALA A 155 -7.31 -0.47 -4.04
N SER A 156 -8.26 0.28 -4.62
CA SER A 156 -7.99 1.12 -5.82
C SER A 156 -6.96 2.18 -5.55
N GLN A 157 -6.92 2.69 -4.32
CA GLN A 157 -5.95 3.70 -3.90
C GLN A 157 -4.50 3.21 -4.07
N PHE A 158 -4.26 1.89 -3.96
CA PHE A 158 -2.92 1.33 -4.18
C PHE A 158 -2.57 1.38 -5.66
N PHE A 159 -3.55 1.11 -6.53
CA PHE A 159 -3.37 1.19 -7.99
C PHE A 159 -3.14 2.63 -8.42
N GLU A 160 -3.96 3.56 -7.91
CA GLU A 160 -3.84 5.00 -8.15
C GLU A 160 -2.47 5.51 -7.73
N LEU A 161 -2.00 5.20 -6.52
CA LEU A 161 -0.69 5.64 -6.04
C LEU A 161 0.48 4.99 -6.81
N ILE A 162 0.38 3.71 -7.19
CA ILE A 162 1.38 3.10 -8.09
C ILE A 162 1.40 3.80 -9.45
N GLN A 163 0.25 4.18 -10.01
CA GLN A 163 0.19 4.91 -11.29
C GLN A 163 0.80 6.31 -11.17
N LYS A 164 0.66 6.99 -10.03
CA LYS A 164 1.32 8.27 -9.77
C LYS A 164 2.85 8.11 -9.68
N VAL A 165 3.32 7.11 -8.93
CA VAL A 165 4.76 6.78 -8.82
C VAL A 165 5.35 6.29 -10.14
N GLN A 166 4.57 5.56 -10.95
CA GLN A 166 4.97 5.01 -12.25
C GLN A 166 3.95 5.39 -13.33
N PRO A 167 4.03 6.59 -13.91
CA PRO A 167 3.07 7.05 -14.93
C PRO A 167 3.03 6.18 -16.20
N ALA A 168 4.07 5.38 -16.46
CA ALA A 168 4.13 4.45 -17.57
C ALA A 168 3.41 3.10 -17.33
N SER A 169 2.91 2.86 -16.11
CA SER A 169 2.14 1.67 -15.78
C SER A 169 0.80 1.63 -16.52
N LYS A 170 0.27 0.42 -16.75
CA LYS A 170 -0.93 0.20 -17.57
C LYS A 170 -2.04 -0.44 -16.74
N ARG A 171 -3.14 0.29 -16.57
CA ARG A 171 -4.33 -0.19 -15.87
C ARG A 171 -5.42 -0.56 -16.86
N PHE A 172 -6.02 -1.73 -16.69
CA PHE A 172 -7.06 -2.24 -17.58
C PHE A 172 -8.00 -3.21 -16.86
N LYS A 173 -9.17 -3.40 -17.46
CA LYS A 173 -10.15 -4.41 -17.05
C LYS A 173 -9.83 -5.74 -17.74
N ALA A 174 -9.89 -6.83 -16.99
CA ALA A 174 -9.61 -8.19 -17.46
C ALA A 174 -10.70 -9.16 -17.00
N SER A 175 -10.97 -10.19 -17.80
CA SER A 175 -11.85 -11.31 -17.42
C SER A 175 -11.12 -12.32 -16.54
N ASP A 176 -9.81 -12.46 -16.77
CA ASP A 176 -8.87 -13.26 -16.00
C ASP A 176 -7.58 -12.43 -15.82
N PRO A 177 -7.08 -12.21 -14.59
CA PRO A 177 -5.85 -11.43 -14.38
C PRO A 177 -4.60 -12.06 -15.00
N HIS A 178 -4.66 -13.35 -15.37
CA HIS A 178 -3.61 -14.11 -16.00
C HIS A 178 -3.66 -14.09 -17.55
N GLU A 179 -4.66 -13.46 -18.17
CA GLU A 179 -4.78 -13.40 -19.63
C GLU A 179 -3.73 -12.49 -20.28
N SER A 180 -3.21 -12.86 -21.45
CA SER A 180 -2.27 -12.00 -22.19
C SER A 180 -3.00 -10.79 -22.76
N LEU A 181 -2.34 -9.63 -22.80
CA LEU A 181 -2.90 -8.45 -23.47
C LEU A 181 -3.10 -8.69 -24.98
N GLY A 182 -2.31 -9.58 -25.59
CA GLY A 182 -2.45 -9.94 -27.01
C GLY A 182 -3.70 -10.79 -27.31
N SER A 183 -4.33 -11.38 -26.29
CA SER A 183 -5.59 -12.12 -26.42
C SER A 183 -6.83 -11.27 -26.15
N LEU A 184 -6.66 -10.02 -25.69
CA LEU A 184 -7.75 -9.06 -25.61
C LEU A 184 -8.06 -8.59 -27.04
N GLY A 185 -9.07 -9.21 -27.66
CA GLY A 185 -9.51 -8.83 -28.99
C GLY A 185 -9.82 -7.34 -29.06
N PHE A 186 -9.14 -6.62 -29.94
CA PHE A 186 -9.63 -5.33 -30.40
C PHE A 186 -10.95 -5.59 -31.11
N LEU A 187 -12.04 -5.05 -30.56
CA LEU A 187 -13.29 -4.87 -31.29
C LEU A 187 -13.09 -3.83 -32.41
#